data_AF-A0A387HAG0-F1
#
_entry.id   AF-A0A387HAG0-F1
#
_cell.length_a   1.000
_cell.length_b   1.000
_cell.length_c   1.000
_cell.angle_alpha   90.00
_cell.angle_beta   90.00
_cell.angle_gamma   90.00
#
_symmetry.space_group_name_H-M   'P 1'
#
loop_
_entity.id
_entity.type
_entity.pdbx_description
1 polymer ?
#
loop_
_entity_poly.entity_id
_entity_poly.type
_entity_poly.pdbx_seq_one_letter_code
_entity_poly.pdbx_strand_id
1 'polypeptide(L)'
;MPSTANRARLVGTAEIGEEFGVSTGSVTLWYNNRATTGFPDTVGTKGRARQWEYGAVSDWFAAKEKPRLQEAGAAIAGDPDELLNATQVAKALGYKNANQITNYLRNNPGYFPEPDVVEELGTADRPWTRKQWRRSTVAEWAATRRGKGNRRDLAREATLPDVSPEGDADELLAAPAAAALLGYKNTASFSSSLSQGNLPLLKETDGILPAARGSSPAWTRRRILEQATERSNRIRRTSSPAG
;
A
#
# COMPACT_ATOMS: atom_id res chain seq x y z
N MET A 1 -30.39 -5.14 -0.22
CA MET A 1 -30.62 -4.24 -1.36
C MET A 1 -30.76 -2.83 -0.82
N PRO A 2 -29.94 -1.85 -1.25
CA PRO A 2 -30.11 -0.46 -0.81
C PRO A 2 -31.47 0.07 -1.27
N SER A 3 -32.13 0.87 -0.41
CA SER A 3 -33.39 1.55 -0.73
C SER A 3 -33.24 2.39 -2.00
N THR A 4 -34.29 2.48 -2.81
CA THR A 4 -34.32 3.25 -4.07
C THR A 4 -33.86 4.71 -3.88
N ALA A 5 -34.18 5.31 -2.73
CA ALA A 5 -33.73 6.66 -2.37
C ALA A 5 -32.20 6.79 -2.22
N ASN A 6 -31.52 5.72 -1.80
CA ASN A 6 -30.06 5.72 -1.68
C ASN A 6 -29.38 5.58 -3.04
N ARG A 7 -30.02 4.91 -4.03
CA ARG A 7 -29.44 4.73 -5.37
C ARG A 7 -29.31 6.05 -6.15
N ALA A 8 -30.28 6.95 -6.03
CA ALA A 8 -30.25 8.27 -6.69
C ALA A 8 -29.38 9.31 -5.97
N ARG A 9 -28.79 8.95 -4.82
CA ARG A 9 -27.96 9.84 -4.02
C ARG A 9 -26.67 10.18 -4.77
N LEU A 10 -26.28 11.45 -4.78
CA LEU A 10 -25.05 11.88 -5.43
C LEU A 10 -23.87 11.82 -4.47
N VAL A 11 -22.83 11.10 -4.87
CA VAL A 11 -21.62 10.87 -4.07
C VAL A 11 -20.38 11.47 -4.72
N GLY A 12 -19.49 11.99 -3.89
CA GLY A 12 -18.17 12.48 -4.31
C GLY A 12 -17.09 11.41 -4.22
N THR A 13 -15.89 11.71 -4.74
CA THR A 13 -14.74 10.78 -4.68
C THR A 13 -14.34 10.37 -3.27
N ALA A 14 -14.42 11.29 -2.30
CA ALA A 14 -14.10 11.03 -0.90
C ALA A 14 -15.06 10.00 -0.30
N GLU A 15 -16.35 10.21 -0.52
CA GLU A 15 -17.43 9.36 -0.03
C GLU A 15 -17.42 7.96 -0.66
N ILE A 16 -17.16 7.87 -1.96
CA ILE A 16 -16.89 6.59 -2.64
C ILE A 16 -15.69 5.88 -1.99
N GLY A 17 -14.66 6.65 -1.64
CA GLY A 17 -13.47 6.11 -0.99
C GLY A 17 -13.76 5.50 0.39
N GLU A 18 -14.51 6.22 1.22
CA GLU A 18 -14.92 5.77 2.55
C GLU A 18 -15.82 4.55 2.49
N GLU A 19 -16.83 4.56 1.62
CA GLU A 19 -17.88 3.54 1.60
C GLU A 19 -17.41 2.23 0.94
N PHE A 20 -16.56 2.31 -0.09
CA PHE A 20 -16.04 1.13 -0.79
C PHE A 20 -14.60 0.77 -0.39
N GLY A 21 -14.02 1.45 0.60
CA GLY A 21 -12.69 1.14 1.15
C GLY A 21 -11.53 1.35 0.16
N VAL A 22 -11.60 2.39 -0.66
CA VAL A 22 -10.63 2.70 -1.73
C VAL A 22 -10.07 4.10 -1.59
N SER A 23 -8.88 4.35 -2.15
CA SER A 23 -8.34 5.71 -2.16
C SER A 23 -9.07 6.59 -3.18
N THR A 24 -9.21 7.88 -2.89
CA THR A 24 -9.75 8.90 -3.82
C THR A 24 -8.97 8.95 -5.14
N GLY A 25 -7.66 8.72 -5.09
CA GLY A 25 -6.80 8.58 -6.27
C GLY A 25 -7.15 7.37 -7.14
N SER A 26 -7.57 6.25 -6.53
CA SER A 26 -8.04 5.08 -7.28
C SER A 26 -9.35 5.37 -8.02
N VAL A 27 -10.29 6.06 -7.36
CA VAL A 27 -11.54 6.51 -7.98
C VAL A 27 -11.26 7.43 -9.17
N THR A 28 -10.34 8.39 -9.00
CA THR A 28 -9.92 9.30 -10.08
C THR A 28 -9.27 8.55 -11.24
N LEU A 29 -8.41 7.58 -10.94
CA LEU A 29 -7.74 6.75 -11.95
C LEU A 29 -8.75 5.91 -12.74
N TRP A 30 -9.74 5.31 -12.08
CA TRP A 30 -10.77 4.53 -12.76
C TRP A 30 -11.63 5.38 -13.66
N TYR A 31 -12.04 6.56 -13.19
CA TYR A 31 -12.79 7.52 -14.00
C TYR A 31 -11.99 8.01 -15.22
N ASN A 32 -10.72 8.38 -15.04
CA ASN A 32 -9.87 8.82 -16.15
C ASN A 32 -9.68 7.71 -17.21
N ASN A 33 -9.65 6.45 -16.76
CA ASN A 33 -9.52 5.28 -17.61
C ASN A 33 -10.86 4.58 -17.88
N ARG A 34 -12.00 5.27 -17.74
CA ARG A 34 -13.34 4.64 -17.80
C ARG A 34 -13.64 3.88 -19.08
N ALA A 35 -13.05 4.29 -20.21
CA ALA A 35 -13.13 3.55 -21.47
C ALA A 35 -12.62 2.09 -21.36
N THR A 36 -11.69 1.84 -20.43
CA THR A 36 -11.13 0.50 -20.16
C THR A 36 -11.66 -0.14 -18.87
N THR A 37 -11.97 0.66 -17.85
CA THR A 37 -12.41 0.16 -16.54
C THR A 37 -13.93 0.00 -16.44
N GLY A 38 -14.69 0.58 -17.38
CA GLY A 38 -16.15 0.65 -17.34
C GLY A 38 -16.68 1.47 -16.16
N PHE A 39 -15.85 2.31 -15.53
CA PHE A 39 -16.26 3.09 -14.37
C PHE A 39 -17.37 4.08 -14.75
N PRO A 40 -18.40 4.29 -13.91
CA PRO A 40 -19.53 5.14 -14.24
C PRO A 40 -19.14 6.57 -14.62
N ASP A 41 -19.91 7.15 -15.55
CA ASP A 41 -19.83 8.58 -15.88
C ASP A 41 -20.35 9.44 -14.72
N THR A 42 -19.85 10.67 -14.66
CA THR A 42 -20.29 11.66 -13.67
C THR A 42 -21.64 12.25 -14.06
N VAL A 43 -22.51 12.47 -13.08
CA VAL A 43 -23.76 13.21 -13.29
C VAL A 43 -23.58 14.73 -13.26
N GLY A 44 -22.41 15.20 -12.83
CA GLY A 44 -22.08 16.62 -12.77
C GLY A 44 -20.97 16.92 -11.78
N THR A 45 -20.84 18.20 -11.43
CA THR A 45 -19.86 18.69 -10.47
C THR A 45 -20.53 19.58 -9.42
N LYS A 46 -20.21 19.35 -8.15
CA LYS A 46 -20.51 20.28 -7.06
C LYS A 46 -19.26 21.12 -6.79
N GLY A 47 -19.22 22.32 -7.33
CA GLY A 47 -18.00 23.14 -7.37
C GLY A 47 -16.92 22.47 -8.22
N ARG A 48 -15.75 22.17 -7.63
CA ARG A 48 -14.65 21.45 -8.31
C ARG A 48 -14.71 19.93 -8.16
N ALA A 49 -15.62 19.42 -7.32
CA ALA A 49 -15.75 17.99 -7.06
C ALA A 49 -16.73 17.33 -8.04
N ARG A 50 -16.29 16.26 -8.68
CA ARG A 50 -17.14 15.40 -9.52
C ARG A 50 -18.14 14.63 -8.65
N GLN A 51 -19.33 14.42 -9.18
CA GLN A 51 -20.39 13.66 -8.54
C GLN A 51 -20.84 12.50 -9.42
N TRP A 52 -21.15 11.38 -8.76
CA TRP A 52 -21.71 10.19 -9.37
C TRP A 52 -23.00 9.81 -8.68
N GLU A 53 -23.89 9.14 -9.40
CA GLU A 53 -24.98 8.42 -8.75
C GLU A 53 -24.43 7.23 -7.97
N TYR A 54 -24.79 7.17 -6.69
CA TYR A 54 -24.39 6.09 -5.79
C TYR A 54 -24.78 4.72 -6.35
N GLY A 55 -25.96 4.60 -6.94
CA GLY A 55 -26.45 3.37 -7.56
C GLY A 55 -25.47 2.84 -8.61
N ALA A 56 -25.07 3.69 -9.56
CA ALA A 56 -24.15 3.30 -10.63
C ALA A 56 -22.76 2.89 -10.09
N VAL A 57 -22.24 3.62 -9.09
CA VAL A 57 -20.97 3.28 -8.45
C VAL A 57 -21.08 1.95 -7.70
N SER A 58 -22.15 1.77 -6.92
CA SER A 58 -22.39 0.54 -6.16
C SER A 58 -22.53 -0.69 -7.06
N ASP A 59 -23.20 -0.55 -8.20
CA ASP A 59 -23.39 -1.62 -9.17
C ASP A 59 -22.06 -2.00 -9.84
N TRP A 60 -21.22 -1.01 -10.18
CA TRP A 60 -19.89 -1.24 -10.72
C TRP A 60 -18.98 -1.99 -9.74
N PHE A 61 -18.96 -1.58 -8.46
CA PHE A 61 -18.22 -2.30 -7.41
C PHE A 61 -18.74 -3.72 -7.22
N ALA A 62 -20.07 -3.88 -7.17
CA ALA A 62 -20.71 -5.18 -7.06
C ALA A 62 -20.33 -6.09 -8.26
N ALA A 63 -20.36 -5.57 -9.49
CA ALA A 63 -19.97 -6.33 -10.68
C ALA A 63 -18.48 -6.70 -10.69
N LYS A 64 -17.61 -5.85 -10.13
CA LYS A 64 -16.16 -6.08 -10.07
C LYS A 64 -15.74 -7.09 -8.99
N GLU A 65 -16.48 -7.17 -7.88
CA GLU A 65 -16.20 -8.11 -6.78
C GLU A 65 -16.83 -9.49 -6.99
N LYS A 66 -18.05 -9.54 -7.57
CA LYS A 66 -18.86 -10.76 -7.66
C LYS A 66 -18.17 -11.95 -8.33
N PRO A 67 -17.49 -11.84 -9.49
CA PRO A 67 -16.96 -13.03 -10.17
C PRO A 67 -15.85 -13.69 -9.35
N ARG A 68 -14.87 -12.89 -8.89
CA ARG A 68 -13.71 -13.42 -8.18
C ARG A 68 -14.04 -13.92 -6.78
N LEU A 69 -14.96 -13.25 -6.07
CA LEU A 69 -15.34 -13.66 -4.72
C LEU A 69 -16.33 -14.82 -4.72
N GLN A 70 -17.21 -14.94 -5.72
CA GLN A 70 -18.08 -16.11 -5.86
C GLN A 70 -17.26 -17.34 -6.23
N GLU A 71 -16.30 -17.22 -7.16
CA GLU A 71 -15.36 -18.31 -7.49
C GLU A 71 -14.48 -18.69 -6.28
N ALA A 72 -13.95 -17.71 -5.56
CA ALA A 72 -13.17 -17.92 -4.34
C ALA A 72 -14.01 -18.59 -3.24
N GLY A 73 -15.20 -18.05 -2.95
CA GLY A 73 -16.12 -18.59 -1.95
C GLY A 73 -16.56 -20.01 -2.28
N ALA A 74 -16.89 -20.30 -3.53
CA ALA A 74 -17.20 -21.66 -3.99
C ALA A 74 -15.99 -22.59 -3.86
N ALA A 75 -14.78 -22.12 -4.18
CA ALA A 75 -13.55 -22.90 -4.04
C ALA A 75 -13.15 -23.16 -2.57
N ILE A 76 -13.60 -22.31 -1.64
CA ILE A 76 -13.44 -22.52 -0.18
C ILE A 76 -14.51 -23.47 0.37
N ALA A 77 -15.69 -23.57 -0.25
CA ALA A 77 -16.82 -24.37 0.22
C ALA A 77 -16.82 -25.85 -0.25
N GLY A 78 -15.79 -26.29 -0.98
CA GLY A 78 -15.64 -27.69 -1.41
C GLY A 78 -15.31 -28.66 -0.26
N ASP A 79 -14.89 -29.89 -0.61
CA ASP A 79 -14.48 -30.92 0.34
C ASP A 79 -13.48 -30.37 1.38
N PRO A 80 -13.81 -30.41 2.70
CA PRO A 80 -12.99 -29.84 3.77
C PRO A 80 -11.63 -30.54 3.94
N ASP A 81 -11.52 -31.81 3.57
CA ASP A 81 -10.31 -32.61 3.73
C ASP A 81 -9.38 -32.56 2.51
N GLU A 82 -9.79 -31.89 1.43
CA GLU A 82 -8.95 -31.70 0.26
C GLU A 82 -7.70 -30.88 0.61
N LEU A 83 -6.53 -31.45 0.30
CA LEU A 83 -5.25 -30.79 0.45
C LEU A 83 -5.01 -29.85 -0.74
N LEU A 84 -4.94 -28.56 -0.45
CA LEU A 84 -4.70 -27.48 -1.39
C LEU A 84 -3.25 -27.02 -1.34
N ASN A 85 -2.58 -26.95 -2.49
CA ASN A 85 -1.28 -26.29 -2.60
C ASN A 85 -1.40 -24.76 -2.58
N ALA A 86 -0.28 -24.05 -2.44
CA ALA A 86 -0.26 -22.58 -2.33
C ALA A 86 -0.98 -21.84 -3.48
N THR A 87 -0.98 -22.40 -4.69
CA THR A 87 -1.69 -21.83 -5.85
C THR A 87 -3.20 -22.03 -5.72
N GLN A 88 -3.63 -23.23 -5.33
CA GLN A 88 -5.05 -23.52 -5.07
C GLN A 88 -5.58 -22.70 -3.90
N VAL A 89 -4.82 -22.57 -2.82
CA VAL A 89 -5.12 -21.71 -1.67
C VAL A 89 -5.24 -20.25 -2.11
N ALA A 90 -4.30 -19.74 -2.91
CA ALA A 90 -4.37 -18.37 -3.40
C ALA A 90 -5.63 -18.11 -4.24
N LYS A 91 -5.98 -19.04 -5.13
CA LYS A 91 -7.19 -18.96 -5.94
C LYS A 91 -8.45 -19.03 -5.08
N ALA A 92 -8.51 -19.96 -4.14
CA ALA A 92 -9.60 -20.11 -3.19
C ALA A 92 -9.82 -18.85 -2.36
N LEU A 93 -8.75 -18.12 -1.99
CA LEU A 93 -8.84 -16.88 -1.24
C LEU A 93 -9.06 -15.62 -2.11
N GLY A 94 -9.15 -15.77 -3.43
CA GLY A 94 -9.36 -14.68 -4.39
C GLY A 94 -8.11 -13.85 -4.69
N TYR A 95 -6.92 -14.37 -4.42
CA TYR A 95 -5.65 -13.70 -4.74
C TYR A 95 -5.22 -13.95 -6.19
N LYS A 96 -4.39 -13.02 -6.71
CA LYS A 96 -3.88 -13.08 -8.08
C LYS A 96 -2.89 -14.23 -8.30
N ASN A 97 -2.07 -14.58 -7.29
CA ASN A 97 -1.05 -15.62 -7.39
C ASN A 97 -0.65 -16.20 -6.03
N ALA A 98 0.01 -17.35 -6.06
CA ALA A 98 0.55 -18.06 -4.89
C ALA A 98 1.59 -17.26 -4.08
N ASN A 99 2.20 -16.24 -4.69
CA ASN A 99 3.26 -15.47 -4.06
C ASN A 99 2.77 -14.75 -2.80
N GLN A 100 1.48 -14.42 -2.72
CA GLN A 100 0.91 -13.87 -1.48
C GLN A 100 0.94 -14.84 -0.31
N ILE A 101 0.69 -16.12 -0.55
CA ILE A 101 0.76 -17.14 0.51
C ILE A 101 2.21 -17.31 0.95
N THR A 102 3.16 -17.39 0.00
CA THR A 102 4.58 -17.45 0.31
C THR A 102 5.06 -16.22 1.09
N ASN A 103 4.59 -15.03 0.74
CA ASN A 103 4.91 -13.79 1.45
C ASN A 103 4.35 -13.76 2.87
N TYR A 104 3.13 -14.27 3.10
CA TYR A 104 2.58 -14.36 4.46
C TYR A 104 3.43 -15.29 5.32
N LEU A 105 3.78 -16.48 4.81
CA LEU A 105 4.62 -17.43 5.53
C LEU A 105 6.02 -16.88 5.83
N ARG A 106 6.61 -16.10 4.90
CA ARG A 106 7.96 -15.56 5.05
C ARG A 106 8.03 -14.31 5.92
N ASN A 107 7.11 -13.37 5.70
CA ASN A 107 7.23 -12.02 6.27
C ASN A 107 6.38 -11.87 7.54
N ASN A 108 5.33 -12.68 7.70
CA ASN A 108 4.39 -12.61 8.81
C ASN A 108 4.17 -14.01 9.44
N PRO A 109 5.20 -14.60 10.08
CA PRO A 109 5.05 -15.89 10.76
C PRO A 109 3.91 -15.81 11.79
N GLY A 110 3.04 -16.83 11.80
CA GLY A 110 1.85 -16.88 12.67
C GLY A 110 0.62 -16.14 12.16
N TYR A 111 0.69 -15.41 11.04
CA TYR A 111 -0.48 -14.74 10.45
C TYR A 111 -1.33 -15.66 9.58
N PHE A 112 -0.69 -16.48 8.75
CA PHE A 112 -1.34 -17.47 7.89
C PHE A 112 -1.13 -18.87 8.50
N PRO A 113 -2.12 -19.77 8.45
CA PRO A 113 -1.99 -21.10 9.03
C PRO A 113 -0.76 -21.84 8.50
N GLU A 114 -0.16 -22.62 9.38
CA GLU A 114 0.89 -23.55 9.00
C GLU A 114 0.33 -24.61 8.04
N PRO A 115 1.14 -25.12 7.11
CA PRO A 115 0.71 -26.19 6.22
C PRO A 115 0.41 -27.47 7.00
N ASP A 116 -0.77 -28.04 6.78
CA ASP A 116 -1.18 -29.32 7.35
C ASP A 116 -0.32 -30.49 6.86
N VAL A 117 0.18 -30.40 5.62
CA VAL A 117 1.10 -31.39 5.04
C VAL A 117 2.27 -30.68 4.38
N VAL A 118 3.48 -31.11 4.74
CA VAL A 118 4.72 -30.71 4.07
C VAL A 118 5.32 -31.94 3.43
N GLU A 119 5.18 -32.05 2.11
CA GLU A 119 5.86 -33.09 1.34
C GLU A 119 7.25 -32.59 0.95
N GLU A 120 8.29 -33.28 1.38
CA GLU A 120 9.64 -33.08 0.86
C GLU A 120 9.73 -33.76 -0.50
N LEU A 121 9.86 -32.94 -1.55
CA LEU A 121 10.00 -33.41 -2.92
C LEU A 121 11.39 -33.05 -3.45
N GLY A 122 11.88 -33.78 -4.44
CA GLY A 122 13.16 -33.49 -5.09
C GLY A 122 14.15 -34.64 -5.01
N THR A 123 15.26 -34.45 -5.70
CA THR A 123 16.42 -35.35 -5.66
C THR A 123 17.36 -34.93 -4.52
N ALA A 124 18.28 -35.81 -4.12
CA ALA A 124 19.28 -35.51 -3.09
C ALA A 124 20.03 -34.20 -3.35
N ASP A 125 20.25 -33.84 -4.62
CA ASP A 125 20.94 -32.61 -5.03
C ASP A 125 20.07 -31.34 -5.02
N ARG A 126 18.74 -31.48 -4.97
CA ARG A 126 17.83 -30.33 -5.03
C ARG A 126 16.51 -30.59 -4.31
N PRO A 127 16.53 -30.65 -2.97
CA PRO A 127 15.32 -30.79 -2.17
C PRO A 127 14.47 -29.52 -2.25
N TRP A 128 13.17 -29.68 -2.39
CA TRP A 128 12.18 -28.62 -2.36
C TRP A 128 10.89 -29.10 -1.69
N THR A 129 10.30 -28.26 -0.85
CA THR A 129 9.13 -28.66 -0.08
C THR A 129 7.84 -28.18 -0.73
N ARG A 130 6.87 -29.10 -0.86
CA ARG A 130 5.49 -28.80 -1.20
C ARG A 130 4.70 -28.64 0.09
N LYS A 131 4.23 -27.42 0.31
CA LYS A 131 3.33 -27.08 1.41
C LYS A 131 1.89 -27.22 0.94
N GLN A 132 1.09 -27.94 1.70
CA GLN A 132 -0.33 -28.17 1.45
C GLN A 132 -1.13 -27.84 2.70
N TRP A 133 -2.34 -27.32 2.48
CA TRP A 133 -3.29 -26.95 3.53
C TRP A 133 -4.60 -27.65 3.29
N ARG A 134 -5.25 -28.15 4.33
CA ARG A 134 -6.63 -28.60 4.22
C ARG A 134 -7.52 -27.42 3.86
N ARG A 135 -8.53 -27.67 3.03
CA ARG A 135 -9.51 -26.64 2.68
C ARG A 135 -10.22 -26.10 3.92
N SER A 136 -10.49 -26.94 4.93
CA SER A 136 -11.04 -26.52 6.22
C SER A 136 -10.16 -25.51 6.95
N THR A 137 -8.84 -25.75 7.05
CA THR A 137 -7.85 -24.83 7.64
C THR A 137 -7.87 -23.47 6.94
N VAL A 138 -7.96 -23.47 5.61
CA VAL A 138 -8.04 -22.24 4.80
C VAL A 138 -9.39 -21.53 4.98
N ALA A 139 -10.48 -22.28 5.08
CA ALA A 139 -11.83 -21.76 5.29
C ALA A 139 -11.99 -21.11 6.67
N GLU A 140 -11.47 -21.76 7.72
CA GLU A 140 -11.47 -21.26 9.08
C GLU A 140 -10.64 -19.97 9.18
N TRP A 141 -9.45 -19.96 8.59
CA TRP A 141 -8.65 -18.74 8.50
C TRP A 141 -9.37 -17.64 7.71
N ALA A 142 -10.05 -18.00 6.60
CA ALA A 142 -10.82 -17.05 5.79
C ALA A 142 -12.06 -16.48 6.52
N ALA A 143 -12.64 -17.23 7.45
CA ALA A 143 -13.76 -16.79 8.29
C ALA A 143 -13.30 -15.91 9.46
N THR A 144 -12.11 -16.19 10.03
CA THR A 144 -11.55 -15.43 11.16
C THR A 144 -10.80 -14.17 10.73
N ARG A 145 -10.35 -14.08 9.46
CA ARG A 145 -9.66 -12.88 8.97
C ARG A 145 -10.60 -11.66 8.95
N ARG A 146 -10.24 -10.62 9.72
CA ARG A 146 -10.90 -9.31 9.67
C ARG A 146 -10.41 -8.51 8.47
N GLY A 147 -11.17 -8.56 7.37
CA GLY A 147 -11.00 -7.72 6.19
C GLY A 147 -9.83 -8.09 5.27
N LYS A 148 -9.88 -7.57 4.04
CA LYS A 148 -8.80 -7.71 3.05
C LYS A 148 -7.60 -6.92 3.52
N GLY A 149 -6.55 -7.62 3.95
CA GLY A 149 -5.36 -7.04 4.56
C GLY A 149 -4.92 -5.72 3.94
N ASN A 150 -5.10 -4.65 4.70
CA ASN A 150 -4.14 -3.56 4.85
C ASN A 150 -4.54 -2.73 6.08
N ARG A 151 -4.38 -3.30 7.29
CA ARG A 151 -4.17 -2.41 8.42
C ARG A 151 -2.75 -1.86 8.25
N ARG A 152 -2.63 -0.69 7.62
CA ARG A 152 -1.41 0.15 7.63
C ARG A 152 -1.07 0.66 9.05
N ASP A 153 -1.51 -0.04 10.09
CA ASP A 153 -1.17 0.24 11.49
C ASP A 153 -0.05 -0.68 12.00
N LEU A 154 0.59 -1.46 11.10
CA LEU A 154 1.97 -1.87 11.30
C LEU A 154 2.90 -0.88 10.60
N ALA A 155 2.65 0.41 10.80
CA ALA A 155 3.76 1.36 10.82
C ALA A 155 4.65 0.89 11.97
N ARG A 156 5.66 0.08 11.64
CA ARG A 156 6.88 0.08 12.44
C ARG A 156 7.32 1.53 12.38
N GLU A 157 7.01 2.26 13.45
CA GLU A 157 7.40 3.64 13.66
C GLU A 157 8.93 3.63 13.63
N ALA A 158 9.49 3.77 12.44
CA ALA A 158 10.89 3.98 12.24
C ALA A 158 11.11 5.42 12.72
N THR A 159 11.21 5.57 14.03
CA THR A 159 11.58 6.81 14.67
C THR A 159 12.86 7.27 14.02
N LEU A 160 12.85 8.51 13.54
CA LEU A 160 14.03 9.11 12.96
C LEU A 160 15.11 9.17 14.04
N PRO A 161 16.38 8.94 13.68
CA PRO A 161 17.47 9.14 14.62
C PRO A 161 17.48 10.60 15.09
N ASP A 162 17.79 10.82 16.37
CA ASP A 162 18.11 12.15 16.86
C ASP A 162 19.49 12.55 16.34
N VAL A 163 19.54 13.58 15.50
CA VAL A 163 20.77 14.01 14.83
C VAL A 163 20.94 15.50 15.07
N SER A 164 22.03 15.86 15.76
CA SER A 164 22.36 17.25 16.04
C SER A 164 22.73 18.01 14.75
N PRO A 165 22.30 19.28 14.61
CA PRO A 165 22.70 20.14 13.51
C PRO A 165 24.17 20.62 13.61
N GLU A 166 24.82 20.47 14.76
CA GLU A 166 26.18 21.02 15.03
C GLU A 166 27.32 20.03 14.75
N GLY A 167 27.05 18.88 14.14
CA GLY A 167 28.09 17.91 13.79
C GLY A 167 28.97 18.34 12.61
N ASP A 168 29.93 17.49 12.24
CA ASP A 168 30.83 17.68 11.11
C ASP A 168 30.09 18.01 9.79
N ALA A 169 30.47 19.10 9.14
CA ALA A 169 29.81 19.62 7.95
C ALA A 169 29.92 18.66 6.74
N ASP A 170 31.02 17.91 6.64
CA ASP A 170 31.31 17.02 5.52
C ASP A 170 30.94 15.56 5.79
N GLU A 171 30.36 15.27 6.96
CA GLU A 171 29.80 13.95 7.27
C GLU A 171 28.68 13.60 6.28
N LEU A 172 28.80 12.43 5.65
CA LEU A 172 27.75 11.87 4.81
C LEU A 172 26.64 11.29 5.69
N LEU A 173 25.42 11.81 5.50
CA LEU A 173 24.23 11.39 6.21
C LEU A 173 23.25 10.71 5.26
N ALA A 174 22.81 9.51 5.64
CA ALA A 174 21.80 8.75 4.91
C ALA A 174 20.39 9.35 5.10
N ALA A 175 19.43 8.89 4.28
CA ALA A 175 18.06 9.39 4.25
C ALA A 175 17.35 9.55 5.63
N PRO A 176 17.50 8.66 6.62
CA PRO A 176 16.89 8.86 7.94
C PRO A 176 17.44 10.08 8.69
N ALA A 177 18.76 10.28 8.68
CA ALA A 177 19.41 11.42 9.32
C ALA A 177 19.10 12.74 8.59
N ALA A 178 19.09 12.72 7.26
CA ALA A 178 18.65 13.86 6.45
C ALA A 178 17.19 14.24 6.73
N ALA A 179 16.31 13.24 6.86
CA ALA A 179 14.90 13.46 7.21
C ALA A 179 14.74 14.10 8.59
N ALA A 180 15.56 13.69 9.57
CA ALA A 180 15.57 14.26 10.93
C ALA A 180 15.96 15.74 10.90
N LEU A 181 17.10 16.07 10.28
CA LEU A 181 17.59 17.45 10.18
C LEU A 181 16.64 18.38 9.40
N LEU A 182 15.90 17.84 8.43
CA LEU A 182 14.89 18.59 7.68
C LEU A 182 13.51 18.64 8.36
N GLY A 183 13.36 18.04 9.55
CA GLY A 183 12.11 18.06 10.32
C GLY A 183 10.96 17.29 9.67
N TYR A 184 11.24 16.23 8.90
CA TYR A 184 10.18 15.33 8.42
C TYR A 184 9.70 14.42 9.54
N LYS A 185 8.45 13.96 9.46
CA LYS A 185 7.89 13.00 10.44
C LYS A 185 8.53 11.61 10.36
N ASN A 186 8.95 11.20 9.17
CA ASN A 186 9.57 9.90 8.92
C ASN A 186 10.33 9.91 7.58
N THR A 187 11.15 8.88 7.35
CA THR A 187 11.97 8.76 6.13
C THR A 187 11.13 8.65 4.86
N ALA A 188 9.94 8.04 4.91
CA ALA A 188 9.07 7.88 3.74
C ALA A 188 8.54 9.24 3.23
N SER A 189 8.15 10.14 4.13
CA SER A 189 7.74 11.51 3.79
C SER A 189 8.89 12.30 3.15
N PHE A 190 10.12 12.12 3.66
CA PHE A 190 11.33 12.69 3.06
C PHE A 190 11.56 12.14 1.64
N SER A 191 11.56 10.81 1.46
CA SER A 191 11.77 10.18 0.15
C SER A 191 10.70 10.59 -0.87
N SER A 192 9.44 10.69 -0.43
CA SER A 192 8.35 11.19 -1.29
C SER A 192 8.62 12.62 -1.73
N SER A 193 9.00 13.52 -0.80
CA SER A 193 9.32 14.92 -1.11
C SER A 193 10.51 15.04 -2.05
N LEU A 194 11.54 14.21 -1.87
CA LEU A 194 12.71 14.14 -2.76
C LEU A 194 12.29 13.71 -4.18
N SER A 195 11.49 12.64 -4.29
CA SER A 195 11.02 12.13 -5.59
C SER A 195 10.12 13.10 -6.34
N GLN A 196 9.38 13.95 -5.62
CA GLN A 196 8.55 15.01 -6.17
C GLN A 196 9.36 16.25 -6.59
N GLY A 197 10.68 16.27 -6.37
CA GLY A 197 11.55 17.39 -6.72
C GLY A 197 11.45 18.58 -5.76
N ASN A 198 10.86 18.41 -4.57
CA ASN A 198 10.72 19.49 -3.59
C ASN A 198 12.02 19.78 -2.82
N LEU A 199 13.05 18.96 -3.01
CA LEU A 199 14.37 19.06 -2.37
C LEU A 199 15.46 19.18 -3.46
N PRO A 200 15.52 20.31 -4.20
CA PRO A 200 16.37 20.43 -5.38
C PRO A 200 17.85 20.26 -5.09
N LEU A 201 18.35 20.72 -3.94
CA LEU A 201 19.77 20.58 -3.56
C LEU A 201 20.14 19.14 -3.21
N LEU A 202 19.17 18.29 -2.87
CA LEU A 202 19.38 16.89 -2.52
C LEU A 202 19.08 15.93 -3.68
N LYS A 203 18.75 16.46 -4.87
CA LYS A 203 18.53 15.63 -6.07
C LYS A 203 19.79 14.83 -6.42
N GLU A 204 20.95 15.45 -6.28
CA GLU A 204 22.24 14.80 -6.44
C GLU A 204 22.78 14.38 -5.07
N THR A 205 23.32 13.16 -5.04
CA THR A 205 23.83 12.52 -3.83
C THR A 205 25.34 12.74 -3.74
N ASP A 206 25.84 13.09 -2.55
CA ASP A 206 27.28 13.28 -2.33
C ASP A 206 28.03 11.96 -2.16
N GLY A 207 27.30 10.88 -1.92
CA GLY A 207 27.87 9.54 -1.82
C GLY A 207 26.81 8.47 -1.59
N ILE A 208 27.29 7.28 -1.28
CA ILE A 208 26.45 6.11 -1.01
C ILE A 208 26.96 5.47 0.28
N LEU A 209 26.05 5.18 1.22
CA LEU A 209 26.34 4.50 2.48
C LEU A 209 25.74 3.10 2.50
N PRO A 210 26.36 2.14 3.20
CA PRO A 210 25.79 0.81 3.41
C PRO A 210 24.49 0.90 4.22
N ALA A 211 23.48 0.13 3.81
CA ALA A 211 22.16 0.09 4.42
C ALA A 211 21.71 -1.35 4.64
N ALA A 212 20.70 -1.54 5.51
CA ALA A 212 20.15 -2.86 5.83
C ALA A 212 19.67 -3.67 4.60
N ARG A 213 19.38 -2.99 3.48
CA ARG A 213 19.09 -3.60 2.19
C ARG A 213 19.94 -2.98 1.08
N GLY A 214 21.24 -3.24 1.12
CA GLY A 214 22.17 -2.82 0.06
C GLY A 214 22.79 -1.46 0.35
N SER A 215 22.59 -0.50 -0.53
CA SER A 215 23.28 0.78 -0.49
C SER A 215 22.28 1.94 -0.60
N SER A 216 22.41 2.95 0.26
CA SER A 216 21.52 4.10 0.31
C SER A 216 22.23 5.38 -0.12
N PRO A 217 21.56 6.28 -0.85
CA PRO A 217 22.10 7.60 -1.15
C PRO A 217 22.35 8.39 0.14
N ALA A 218 23.44 9.17 0.15
CA ALA A 218 23.85 10.00 1.25
C ALA A 218 24.23 11.41 0.78
N TRP A 219 24.12 12.38 1.69
CA TRP A 219 24.39 13.78 1.47
C TRP A 219 25.20 14.35 2.61
N THR A 220 26.07 15.31 2.32
CA THR A 220 26.83 16.04 3.34
C THR A 220 25.88 16.80 4.27
N ARG A 221 26.19 16.84 5.57
CA ARG A 221 25.42 17.62 6.56
C ARG A 221 25.25 19.07 6.10
N ARG A 222 26.31 19.69 5.57
CA ARG A 222 26.28 21.04 5.01
C ARG A 222 25.16 21.24 3.99
N ARG A 223 25.06 20.34 2.99
CA ARG A 223 24.05 20.41 1.93
C ARG A 223 22.63 20.22 2.47
N ILE A 224 22.46 19.36 3.47
CA ILE A 224 21.16 19.14 4.13
C ILE A 224 20.71 20.40 4.88
N LEU A 225 21.62 21.06 5.61
CA LEU A 225 21.31 22.29 6.34
C LEU A 225 21.06 23.49 5.40
N GLU A 226 21.78 23.57 4.30
CA GLU A 226 21.52 24.54 3.23
C GLU A 226 20.11 24.36 2.65
N GLN A 227 19.72 23.11 2.36
CA GLN A 227 18.36 22.77 1.92
C GLN A 227 17.29 23.10 2.97
N ALA A 228 17.59 22.91 4.26
CA ALA A 228 16.70 23.27 5.37
C ALA A 228 16.47 24.79 5.43
N THR A 229 17.54 25.56 5.21
CA THR A 229 17.52 27.03 5.19
C THR A 229 16.68 27.54 4.02
N GLU A 230 16.88 27.01 2.81
CA GLU A 230 16.09 27.37 1.62
C GLU A 230 14.60 27.07 1.81
N ARG A 231 14.28 25.91 2.41
CA ARG A 231 12.90 25.52 2.70
C ARG A 231 12.25 26.48 3.71
N SER A 232 12.97 26.84 4.76
CA SER A 232 12.50 27.80 5.77
C SER A 232 12.27 29.19 5.16
N ASN A 233 13.18 29.64 4.30
CA ASN A 233 13.05 30.90 3.57
C ASN A 233 11.89 30.89 2.58
N ARG A 234 11.63 29.77 1.90
CA ARG A 234 10.47 29.61 1.01
C ARG A 234 9.16 29.70 1.80
N ILE A 235 9.06 29.00 2.94
CA ILE A 235 7.88 29.05 3.81
C ILE A 235 7.63 30.48 4.32
N ARG A 236 8.68 31.17 4.80
CA ARG A 236 8.55 32.58 5.24
C ARG A 236 8.09 33.50 4.11
N ARG A 237 8.62 33.35 2.90
CA ARG A 237 8.23 34.15 1.72
C ARG A 237 6.77 33.91 1.31
N THR A 238 6.28 32.68 1.43
CA THR A 238 4.87 32.36 1.11
C THR A 238 3.87 32.77 2.19
N SER A 239 4.34 32.98 3.43
CA SER A 239 3.50 33.34 4.58
C SER A 239 3.48 34.84 4.88
N SER A 240 4.16 35.67 4.09
CA SER A 240 4.08 37.13 4.20
C SER A 240 2.88 37.62 3.39
N PRO A 241 1.78 38.10 4.00
CA PRO A 241 0.71 38.74 3.27
C PRO A 241 1.25 40.04 2.66
N ALA A 242 0.96 40.26 1.38
CA ALA A 242 1.21 41.55 0.73
C ALA A 242 0.46 42.64 1.51
N GLY A 243 1.23 43.58 2.08
CA GLY A 243 0.72 44.87 2.50
C GLY A 243 0.53 45.79 1.32
#